data_AF-A0A0Q7AY28-F1
#
_entry.id   AF-A0A0Q7AY28-F1
#
_cell.length_a   1.000
_cell.length_b   1.000
_cell.length_c   1.000
_cell.angle_alpha   90.00
_cell.angle_beta   90.00
_cell.angle_gamma   90.00
#
_symmetry.space_group_name_H-M   'P 1'
#
loop_
_entity.id
_entity.type
_entity.pdbx_description
1 polymer ?
#
loop_
_entity_poly.entity_id
_entity_poly.type
_entity_poly.pdbx_seq_one_letter_code
_entity_poly.pdbx_strand_id
1 'polypeptide(L)'
;MFSSERPKSGQPRLHFPGWTPDDESWLSRQRGLHLLAQGAFAGIRNLVSHDVVELTEHEALEQMAVLSMVARWVDETELVEAS
;
A
#
# COMPACT_ATOMS: atom_id res chain seq x y z
N MET A 1 -3.12 4.70 -6.44
CA MET A 1 -1.71 4.40 -6.73
C MET A 1 -1.49 2.90 -6.94
N PHE A 2 -1.74 2.05 -5.93
CA PHE A 2 -1.49 0.59 -5.97
C PHE A 2 -2.58 -0.28 -6.64
N SER A 3 -3.48 0.29 -7.45
CA SER A 3 -4.55 -0.51 -8.08
C SER A 3 -3.97 -1.51 -9.08
N SER A 4 -4.55 -2.71 -9.18
CA SER A 4 -4.22 -3.71 -10.20
C SER A 4 -4.73 -3.35 -11.60
N GLU A 5 -5.48 -2.26 -11.75
CA GLU A 5 -5.89 -1.75 -13.05
C GLU A 5 -4.68 -1.31 -13.89
N ARG A 6 -4.84 -1.37 -15.21
CA ARG A 6 -3.87 -0.80 -16.15
C ARG A 6 -3.69 0.70 -15.90
N PRO A 7 -2.46 1.24 -16.05
CA PRO A 7 -2.23 2.67 -15.95
C PRO A 7 -3.04 3.42 -17.03
N LYS A 8 -3.53 4.60 -16.67
CA LYS A 8 -4.24 5.51 -17.60
C LYS A 8 -3.35 6.72 -17.84
N SER A 9 -3.54 7.42 -18.96
CA SER A 9 -2.79 8.65 -19.24
C SER A 9 -2.94 9.66 -18.10
N GLY A 10 -1.82 10.23 -17.63
CA GLY A 10 -1.77 11.12 -16.47
C GLY A 10 -2.03 10.45 -15.12
N GLN A 11 -2.19 9.12 -15.08
CA GLN A 11 -2.47 8.35 -13.89
C GLN A 11 -1.57 7.10 -13.82
N PRO A 12 -0.27 7.28 -13.55
CA PRO A 12 0.63 6.15 -13.38
C PRO A 12 0.22 5.28 -12.19
N ARG A 13 0.75 4.06 -12.14
CA ARG A 13 0.53 3.09 -11.07
C ARG A 13 1.86 2.60 -10.52
N LEU A 14 1.81 2.07 -9.30
CA LEU A 14 2.91 1.32 -8.70
C LEU A 14 2.51 -0.15 -8.69
N HIS A 15 3.21 -0.97 -9.47
CA HIS A 15 2.93 -2.39 -9.69
C HIS A 15 4.11 -3.23 -9.26
N PHE A 16 3.87 -4.40 -8.67
CA PHE A 16 4.94 -5.37 -8.48
C PHE A 16 5.49 -5.81 -9.86
N PRO A 17 6.80 -6.07 -9.97
CA PRO A 17 7.42 -6.59 -11.19
C PRO A 17 6.76 -7.88 -11.68
N GLY A 18 6.90 -8.16 -12.97
CA GLY A 18 6.35 -9.39 -13.57
C GLY A 18 4.83 -9.36 -13.74
N TRP A 19 4.24 -8.16 -13.84
CA TRP A 19 2.81 -8.01 -14.10
C TRP A 19 2.38 -8.79 -15.35
N THR A 20 1.47 -9.72 -15.16
CA THR A 20 0.69 -10.32 -16.23
C THR A 20 -0.79 -10.27 -15.83
N PRO A 21 -1.71 -9.88 -16.74
CA PRO A 21 -3.14 -9.77 -16.41
C PRO A 21 -3.77 -11.06 -15.89
N ASP A 22 -3.17 -12.22 -16.21
CA ASP A 22 -3.73 -13.55 -15.97
C ASP A 22 -3.05 -14.28 -14.78
N ASP A 23 -2.07 -13.67 -14.10
CA ASP A 23 -1.44 -14.25 -12.92
C ASP A 23 -2.22 -13.91 -11.64
N GLU A 24 -2.98 -14.88 -11.14
CA GLU A 24 -3.77 -14.75 -9.91
C GLU A 24 -2.92 -14.50 -8.67
N SER A 25 -1.68 -14.99 -8.63
CA SER A 25 -0.76 -14.78 -7.50
C SER A 25 -0.30 -13.33 -7.47
N TRP A 26 0.08 -12.79 -8.64
CA TRP A 26 0.40 -11.37 -8.79
C TRP A 26 -0.80 -10.50 -8.43
N LEU A 27 -2.00 -10.81 -8.95
CA LEU A 27 -3.23 -10.05 -8.67
C LEU A 27 -3.56 -10.03 -7.18
N SER A 28 -3.42 -11.17 -6.50
CA SER A 28 -3.64 -11.29 -5.06
C SER A 28 -2.66 -10.42 -4.27
N ARG A 29 -1.37 -10.47 -4.64
CA ARG A 29 -0.33 -9.65 -3.99
C ARG A 29 -0.55 -8.15 -4.22
N GLN A 30 -0.86 -7.75 -5.45
CA GLN A 30 -1.13 -6.35 -5.80
C GLN A 30 -2.36 -5.81 -5.05
N ARG A 31 -3.45 -6.59 -5.00
CA ARG A 31 -4.65 -6.23 -4.22
C ARG A 31 -4.35 -6.17 -2.72
N GLY A 32 -3.53 -7.08 -2.21
CA GLY A 32 -3.07 -7.07 -0.82
C GLY A 32 -2.39 -5.76 -0.44
N LEU A 33 -1.40 -5.32 -1.24
CA LEU A 33 -0.76 -4.02 -1.06
C LEU A 33 -1.77 -2.87 -1.11
N HIS A 34 -2.69 -2.89 -2.09
CA HIS A 34 -3.69 -1.84 -2.23
C HIS A 34 -4.58 -1.70 -0.99
N LEU A 35 -5.09 -2.81 -0.48
CA LEU A 35 -5.98 -2.83 0.69
C LEU A 35 -5.24 -2.49 1.98
N LEU A 36 -4.04 -3.06 2.17
CA LEU A 36 -3.23 -2.79 3.37
C LEU A 36 -2.83 -1.32 3.44
N ALA A 37 -2.36 -0.74 2.34
CA ALA A 37 -1.99 0.68 2.30
C ALA A 37 -3.20 1.58 2.58
N GLN A 38 -4.36 1.31 1.97
CA GLN A 38 -5.58 2.07 2.26
C GLN A 38 -5.98 2.00 3.73
N GLY A 39 -6.01 0.79 4.31
CA GLY A 39 -6.35 0.60 5.72
C GLY A 39 -5.36 1.29 6.66
N ALA A 40 -4.06 1.18 6.39
CA ALA A 40 -3.02 1.84 7.17
C ALA A 40 -3.17 3.37 7.12
N PHE A 41 -3.34 3.97 5.94
CA PHE A 41 -3.51 5.42 5.82
C PHE A 41 -4.82 5.91 6.44
N ALA A 42 -5.92 5.17 6.29
CA ALA A 42 -7.22 5.57 6.82
C ALA A 42 -7.34 5.38 8.34
N GLY A 43 -6.72 4.33 8.89
CA GLY A 43 -6.82 3.97 10.31
C GLY A 43 -5.69 4.55 11.14
N ILE A 44 -4.43 4.30 10.78
CA ILE A 44 -3.27 4.63 11.61
C ILE A 44 -3.00 6.14 11.56
N ARG A 45 -2.90 6.71 10.35
CA ARG A 45 -2.53 8.13 10.20
C ARG A 45 -3.65 9.09 10.66
N ASN A 46 -4.91 8.70 10.54
CA ASN A 46 -6.03 9.55 10.96
C ASN A 46 -6.28 9.54 12.46
N LEU A 47 -6.06 8.41 13.16
CA LEU A 47 -6.27 8.32 14.62
C LEU A 47 -5.31 9.24 15.39
N VAL A 48 -4.05 9.34 14.96
CA VAL A 48 -3.05 10.21 15.61
C VAL A 48 -3.30 11.70 15.32
N SER A 49 -4.07 12.04 14.29
CA SER A 49 -4.22 13.42 13.83
C SER A 49 -5.37 14.19 14.50
N HIS A 50 -6.34 13.52 15.13
CA HIS A 50 -7.58 14.18 15.60
C HIS A 50 -7.81 14.15 17.11
N ASP A 51 -7.18 13.24 17.85
CA ASP A 51 -7.08 13.27 19.30
C ASP A 51 -5.68 12.79 19.64
N VAL A 52 -4.97 13.50 20.52
CA VAL A 52 -3.61 13.10 20.98
C VAL A 52 -3.76 11.90 21.91
N VAL A 53 -4.13 10.75 21.33
CA VAL A 53 -4.11 9.47 22.03
C VAL A 53 -2.65 9.10 22.18
N GLU A 54 -2.16 9.18 23.41
CA GLU A 54 -0.82 8.71 23.75
C GLU A 54 -0.82 7.18 23.61
N LEU A 55 -0.23 6.71 22.50
CA LEU A 55 -0.08 5.28 22.25
C LEU A 55 0.87 4.71 23.29
N THR A 56 0.53 3.54 23.83
CA THR A 56 1.50 2.74 24.55
C THR A 56 2.62 2.33 23.59
N GLU A 57 3.79 1.99 24.13
CA GLU A 57 4.92 1.51 23.33
C GLU A 57 4.51 0.31 22.45
N HIS A 58 3.69 -0.60 22.98
CA HIS A 58 3.22 -1.77 22.24
C HIS A 58 2.36 -1.38 21.03
N GLU A 59 1.36 -0.52 21.23
CA GLU A 59 0.48 -0.04 20.15
C GLU A 59 1.27 0.74 19.09
N ALA A 60 2.26 1.54 19.52
CA ALA A 60 3.14 2.26 18.60
C ALA A 60 3.99 1.29 17.75
N LEU A 61 4.53 0.23 18.35
CA LEU A 61 5.28 -0.80 17.65
C LEU A 61 4.40 -1.56 16.64
N GLU A 62 3.16 -1.89 17.00
CA GLU A 62 2.20 -2.54 16.10
C GLU A 62 1.90 -1.67 14.86
N GLN A 63 1.58 -0.39 15.08
CA GLN A 63 1.30 0.54 13.99
C GLN A 63 2.54 0.74 13.09
N MET A 64 3.72 0.87 13.69
CA MET A 64 4.98 0.98 12.95
C MET A 64 5.28 -0.29 12.14
N ALA A 65 4.99 -1.48 12.65
CA ALA A 65 5.17 -2.73 11.91
C ALA A 65 4.29 -2.79 10.66
N VAL A 66 3.02 -2.35 10.76
CA VAL A 66 2.12 -2.26 9.61
C VAL A 66 2.63 -1.26 8.58
N LEU A 67 3.05 -0.06 9.02
CA LEU A 67 3.60 0.96 8.13
C LEU A 67 4.91 0.51 7.46
N SER A 68 5.78 -0.18 8.21
CA SER A 68 7.02 -0.76 7.71
C SER A 68 6.76 -1.81 6.62
N MET A 69 5.75 -2.67 6.81
CA MET A 69 5.35 -3.63 5.79
C MET A 69 4.88 -2.94 4.51
N VAL A 70 4.06 -1.89 4.63
CA VAL A 70 3.61 -1.10 3.47
C VAL A 70 4.82 -0.48 2.76
N ALA A 71 5.72 0.17 3.49
CA ALA A 71 6.92 0.80 2.91
C ALA A 71 7.76 -0.22 2.13
N ARG A 72 8.03 -1.39 2.73
CA ARG A 72 8.78 -2.47 2.07
C ARG A 72 8.12 -2.93 0.77
N TRP A 73 6.81 -3.12 0.76
CA TRP A 73 6.09 -3.52 -0.45
C TRP A 73 6.05 -2.43 -1.52
N VAL A 74 6.03 -1.15 -1.12
CA VAL A 74 6.15 -0.03 -2.06
C VAL A 74 7.54 -0.02 -2.71
N ASP A 75 8.61 -0.25 -1.94
CA ASP A 75 9.97 -0.31 -2.48
C ASP A 75 10.16 -1.47 -3.48
N GLU A 76 9.38 -2.53 -3.34
CA GLU A 76 9.35 -3.67 -4.27
C GLU A 76 8.53 -3.40 -5.54
N THR A 77 7.89 -2.23 -5.69
CA THR A 77 7.06 -1.88 -6.85
C THR A 77 7.77 -0.96 -7.84
N GLU A 78 7.34 -0.99 -9.09
CA GLU A 78 7.85 -0.16 -10.17
C GLU A 78 6.77 0.82 -10.67
N LEU A 79 7.20 2.01 -11.10
CA LEU A 79 6.32 2.97 -11.74
C LEU A 79 5.96 2.48 -13.14
N VAL A 80 4.66 2.30 -13.39
CA VAL A 80 4.13 1.95 -14.72
C VAL A 80 3.22 3.06 -15.24
N GLU A 81 3.43 3.42 -16.49
CA GLU A 81 2.72 4.50 -17.19
C GLU A 81 1.90 3.95 -18.35
N ALA A 82 0.90 4.71 -18.81
CA ALA A 82 0.17 4.33 -20.01
C ALA A 82 1.10 4.43 -21.22
N SER A 83 1.24 3.34 -21.97
CA SER A 83 1.90 3.30 -23.28
C SER A 83 1.08 4.03 -24.35
#